data_AF-F0NZD5-F1
#
_entry.id   AF-F0NZD5-F1
#
_cell.length_a   1.000
_cell.length_b   1.000
_cell.length_c   1.000
_cell.angle_alpha   90.00
_cell.angle_beta   90.00
_cell.angle_gamma   90.00
#
_symmetry.space_group_name_H-M   'P 1'
#
loop_
_entity.id
_entity.type
_entity.pdbx_description
1 polymer ?
#
loop_
_entity_poly.entity_id
_entity_poly.type
_entity_poly.pdbx_seq_one_letter_code
_entity_poly.pdbx_strand_id
1 'polypeptide(L)'
;MRKILFIFGLVATNCLVFGQNKNSIEFTKLLTYQQQKVTDVNIKITVMTDKTNHNNFIGFTPNYFSNAVLNKGRLILVDTPPLMNTLEVSENFNFYSSSNIESFSQLFISPKTLESLDSKQTFNGKSCQEYMATIEGEASDFLGQSVYFCIDESSPYKNVQSLFPNVDKDGLLVAFGMNSSENPLVLSSEKTISVKVDFDFEKNLEKFNTILADYKIKEDSINNIEWSYEDLDSAAYEPNFVYYTPICSYYQDDLESKTQPFLVRYATEICGMMTDSNYDGVEDYDKETIDKYVQSRIKSYPKDLKKAKLISSKEVKELKAEMKRLWDESKDYKTTLTDTSDYDAAYAAVDSAAAYAYEEIRPYESSYKQQSIKDMSLAIDYVDSSMLKAIPDYCTNVREGVPNFDNAQVKDLLLNYAGQVCDLYISEYSGNVYMKGTIDALRRSMLELHKTYPNLNNKDKQKLTDYLDRLD
;
A
#
# COMPACT_ATOMS: atom_id res chain seq x y z
N MET A 1 -62.80 -18.56 43.44
CA MET A 1 -61.95 -17.38 43.70
C MET A 1 -60.51 -17.83 43.85
N ARG A 2 -59.59 -17.06 43.25
CA ARG A 2 -58.13 -17.24 43.12
C ARG A 2 -57.37 -17.52 44.42
N LYS A 3 -56.20 -18.20 44.30
CA LYS A 3 -54.80 -17.73 44.56
C LYS A 3 -53.91 -18.97 44.76
N ILE A 4 -52.98 -19.34 43.86
CA ILE A 4 -51.67 -18.76 43.48
C ILE A 4 -50.59 -18.89 44.58
N LEU A 5 -49.39 -19.34 44.14
CA LEU A 5 -48.01 -19.26 44.69
C LEU A 5 -47.38 -20.58 45.17
N PHE A 6 -46.12 -20.93 44.84
CA PHE A 6 -45.16 -20.53 43.80
C PHE A 6 -43.99 -21.54 43.89
N ILE A 7 -43.33 -21.82 42.77
CA ILE A 7 -42.16 -22.70 42.64
C ILE A 7 -40.91 -21.93 43.09
N PHE A 8 -40.02 -22.57 43.87
CA PHE A 8 -38.58 -22.31 43.81
C PHE A 8 -37.83 -23.64 43.85
N GLY A 9 -37.23 -23.97 42.70
CA GLY A 9 -36.51 -25.21 42.45
C GLY A 9 -35.06 -25.17 42.91
N LEU A 10 -34.53 -26.37 43.09
CA LEU A 10 -33.12 -26.71 43.31
C LEU A 10 -32.18 -25.94 42.38
N VAL A 11 -31.19 -25.28 42.95
CA VAL A 11 -29.93 -24.96 42.26
C VAL A 11 -28.89 -25.97 42.74
N ALA A 12 -28.68 -27.00 41.92
CA ALA A 12 -27.52 -27.86 41.96
C ALA A 12 -26.88 -27.78 40.58
N THR A 13 -25.77 -27.04 40.45
CA THR A 13 -24.97 -27.04 39.22
C THR A 13 -23.49 -26.84 39.54
N ASN A 14 -22.79 -27.97 39.58
CA ASN A 14 -21.48 -28.21 38.96
C ASN A 14 -20.39 -27.14 39.12
N CYS A 15 -19.67 -27.21 40.24
CA CYS A 15 -18.23 -26.93 40.20
C CYS A 15 -17.50 -28.12 39.57
N LEU A 16 -16.47 -27.82 38.76
CA LEU A 16 -15.50 -28.74 38.10
C LEU A 16 -15.89 -29.30 36.73
N VAL A 17 -15.81 -28.44 35.70
CA VAL A 17 -15.15 -28.78 34.42
C VAL A 17 -14.42 -27.52 33.93
N PHE A 18 -13.19 -27.28 34.39
CA PHE A 18 -12.22 -26.48 33.63
C PHE A 18 -11.67 -27.38 32.50
N GLY A 19 -12.53 -27.71 31.54
CA GLY A 19 -12.10 -28.25 30.27
C GLY A 19 -11.69 -27.05 29.41
N GLN A 20 -10.40 -26.90 29.14
CA GLN A 20 -9.95 -26.07 28.03
C GLN A 20 -10.58 -26.64 26.76
N ASN A 21 -11.70 -26.04 26.31
CA ASN A 21 -12.17 -26.21 24.94
C ASN A 21 -11.12 -25.55 24.03
N LYS A 22 -10.06 -26.30 23.69
CA LYS A 22 -9.20 -25.92 22.58
C LYS A 22 -9.99 -26.13 21.30
N ASN A 23 -10.65 -25.08 20.83
CA ASN A 23 -11.25 -25.05 19.50
C ASN A 23 -10.10 -25.10 18.48
N SER A 24 -9.84 -26.29 17.95
CA SER A 24 -8.81 -26.51 16.93
C SER A 24 -9.46 -26.60 15.54
N ILE A 25 -8.92 -25.90 14.57
CA ILE A 25 -9.31 -25.99 13.16
C ILE A 25 -8.42 -27.02 12.46
N GLU A 26 -9.02 -27.97 11.74
CA GLU A 26 -8.29 -28.92 10.90
C GLU A 26 -8.47 -28.57 9.42
N PHE A 27 -7.43 -28.00 8.82
CA PHE A 27 -7.35 -27.77 7.39
C PHE A 27 -7.05 -29.08 6.67
N THR A 28 -7.86 -29.39 5.65
CA THR A 28 -7.77 -30.66 4.91
C THR A 28 -7.44 -30.51 3.45
N LYS A 29 -7.51 -29.29 2.94
CA LYS A 29 -7.21 -28.99 1.55
C LYS A 29 -6.30 -27.78 1.47
N LEU A 30 -5.39 -27.83 0.51
CA LEU A 30 -4.44 -26.78 0.18
C LEU A 30 -4.59 -26.48 -1.30
N LEU A 31 -5.00 -25.26 -1.60
CA LEU A 31 -5.10 -24.72 -2.95
C LEU A 31 -4.01 -23.69 -3.15
N THR A 32 -3.47 -23.63 -4.35
CA THR A 32 -2.48 -22.64 -4.73
C THR A 32 -2.91 -21.96 -6.00
N TYR A 33 -3.11 -20.65 -5.92
CA TYR A 33 -3.39 -19.78 -7.05
C TYR A 33 -2.12 -19.02 -7.41
N GLN A 34 -1.81 -18.94 -8.71
CA GLN A 34 -0.60 -18.29 -9.19
C GLN A 34 -0.91 -17.52 -10.47
N GLN A 35 -0.29 -16.35 -10.60
CA GLN A 35 -0.38 -15.53 -11.80
C GLN A 35 0.35 -16.22 -12.96
N GLN A 36 -0.26 -16.27 -14.15
CA GLN A 36 0.31 -16.99 -15.30
C GLN A 36 1.21 -16.12 -16.20
N LYS A 37 0.97 -14.81 -16.31
CA LYS A 37 1.84 -13.91 -17.07
C LYS A 37 3.04 -13.46 -16.23
N VAL A 38 4.19 -13.35 -16.90
CA VAL A 38 5.45 -12.88 -16.32
C VAL A 38 5.43 -11.35 -16.29
N THR A 39 4.89 -10.78 -15.21
CA THR A 39 5.40 -9.52 -14.67
C THR A 39 6.58 -9.84 -13.75
N ASP A 40 7.46 -8.89 -13.44
CA ASP A 40 8.60 -9.10 -12.52
C ASP A 40 8.16 -9.55 -11.10
N VAL A 41 6.87 -9.40 -10.78
CA VAL A 41 6.25 -9.88 -9.55
C VAL A 41 5.45 -11.17 -9.82
N ASN A 42 5.85 -12.27 -9.18
CA ASN A 42 5.18 -13.57 -9.27
C ASN A 42 4.22 -13.75 -8.08
N ILE A 43 2.98 -13.26 -8.21
CA ILE A 43 1.99 -13.36 -7.13
C ILE A 43 1.47 -14.79 -7.03
N LYS A 44 1.47 -15.30 -5.80
CA LYS A 44 1.00 -16.62 -5.41
C LYS A 44 0.16 -16.49 -4.14
N ILE A 45 -1.05 -17.05 -4.19
CA ILE A 45 -1.95 -17.14 -3.04
C ILE A 45 -2.12 -18.60 -2.67
N THR A 46 -1.99 -18.89 -1.38
CA THR A 46 -2.22 -20.20 -0.81
C THR A 46 -3.47 -20.15 0.03
N VAL A 47 -4.42 -21.05 -0.25
CA VAL A 47 -5.66 -21.17 0.51
C VAL A 47 -5.71 -22.54 1.16
N MET A 48 -5.77 -22.60 2.49
CA MET A 48 -6.10 -23.83 3.20
C MET A 48 -7.54 -23.80 3.67
N THR A 49 -8.29 -24.86 3.39
CA THR A 49 -9.71 -24.93 3.73
C THR A 49 -9.98 -26.08 4.69
N ASP A 50 -10.81 -25.83 5.70
CA ASP A 50 -11.19 -26.82 6.71
C ASP A 50 -12.21 -27.83 6.19
N LYS A 51 -12.46 -28.89 6.98
CA LYS A 51 -13.45 -29.93 6.63
C LYS A 51 -14.85 -29.38 6.44
N THR A 52 -15.18 -28.29 7.13
CA THR A 52 -16.51 -27.69 7.08
C THR A 52 -16.68 -26.67 5.96
N ASN A 53 -15.59 -26.35 5.24
CA ASN A 53 -15.56 -25.33 4.20
C ASN A 53 -16.00 -23.94 4.71
N HIS A 54 -15.81 -23.68 6.01
CA HIS A 54 -16.18 -22.41 6.64
C HIS A 54 -14.96 -21.58 7.03
N ASN A 55 -13.84 -22.24 7.32
CA ASN A 55 -12.61 -21.58 7.73
C ASN A 55 -11.58 -21.71 6.61
N ASN A 56 -11.04 -20.57 6.19
CA ASN A 56 -9.97 -20.51 5.20
C ASN A 56 -8.77 -19.77 5.79
N PHE A 57 -7.60 -20.39 5.72
CA PHE A 57 -6.35 -19.65 5.88
C PHE A 57 -5.90 -19.18 4.50
N ILE A 58 -5.58 -17.89 4.37
CA ILE A 58 -5.12 -17.26 3.13
C ILE A 58 -3.72 -16.71 3.38
N GLY A 59 -2.75 -17.17 2.58
CA GLY A 59 -1.39 -16.66 2.59
C GLY A 59 -0.98 -16.10 1.24
N PHE A 60 -0.27 -14.98 1.25
CA PHE A 60 0.16 -14.25 0.05
C PHE A 60 1.67 -14.36 -0.14
N THR A 61 2.14 -14.40 -1.38
CA THR A 61 3.57 -14.42 -1.73
C THR A 61 3.77 -13.70 -3.06
N PRO A 62 4.84 -12.89 -3.24
CA PRO A 62 5.76 -12.38 -2.21
C PRO A 62 5.01 -11.68 -1.06
N ASN A 63 5.60 -11.66 0.14
CA ASN A 63 4.97 -11.24 1.42
C ASN A 63 4.66 -9.73 1.49
N TYR A 64 4.05 -9.15 0.45
CA TYR A 64 3.53 -7.79 0.50
C TYR A 64 2.27 -7.70 1.36
N PHE A 65 1.61 -8.83 1.64
CA PHE A 65 0.39 -8.89 2.44
C PHE A 65 0.51 -9.82 3.64
N SER A 66 -0.10 -9.40 4.76
CA SER A 66 -0.27 -10.21 5.97
C SER A 66 -1.14 -11.44 5.68
N ASN A 67 -0.83 -12.57 6.33
CA ASN A 67 -1.70 -13.74 6.23
C ASN A 67 -3.04 -13.46 6.91
N ALA A 68 -4.07 -14.20 6.52
CA ALA A 68 -5.41 -14.02 7.08
C ALA A 68 -6.10 -15.35 7.37
N VAL A 69 -6.98 -15.34 8.36
CA VAL A 69 -8.03 -16.34 8.54
C VAL A 69 -9.35 -15.70 8.15
N LEU A 70 -10.03 -16.32 7.20
CA LEU A 70 -11.33 -15.91 6.70
C LEU A 70 -12.39 -16.92 7.15
N ASN A 71 -13.45 -16.43 7.79
CA ASN A 71 -14.65 -17.20 8.11
C ASN A 71 -15.89 -16.43 7.66
N LYS A 72 -16.62 -16.98 6.68
CA LYS A 72 -17.88 -16.40 6.19
C LYS A 72 -17.79 -14.88 5.94
N GLY A 73 -16.70 -14.45 5.31
CA GLY A 73 -16.51 -13.03 4.97
C GLY A 73 -15.88 -12.17 6.07
N ARG A 74 -15.71 -12.70 7.28
CA ARG A 74 -14.98 -12.06 8.37
C ARG A 74 -13.51 -12.43 8.29
N LEU A 75 -12.66 -11.41 8.14
CA LEU A 75 -11.22 -11.56 7.96
C LEU A 75 -10.49 -11.16 9.25
N ILE A 76 -9.55 -12.00 9.68
CA ILE A 76 -8.63 -11.74 10.81
C ILE A 76 -7.21 -11.85 10.29
N LEU A 77 -6.40 -10.80 10.44
CA LEU A 77 -4.98 -10.85 10.08
C LEU A 77 -4.18 -11.65 11.11
N VAL A 78 -3.20 -12.42 10.64
CA VAL A 78 -2.35 -13.28 11.47
C VAL A 78 -0.87 -13.22 11.03
N ASP A 79 0.05 -13.19 12.01
CA ASP A 79 1.50 -13.02 11.77
C ASP A 79 2.24 -14.35 11.50
N THR A 80 1.63 -15.46 11.88
CA THR A 80 2.24 -16.80 11.81
C THR A 80 2.06 -17.45 10.44
N PRO A 81 3.13 -18.00 9.84
CA PRO A 81 2.97 -18.96 8.76
C PRO A 81 2.16 -20.17 9.24
N PRO A 82 1.35 -20.82 8.39
CA PRO A 82 0.40 -21.87 8.77
C PRO A 82 1.06 -23.20 9.21
N LEU A 83 2.38 -23.21 9.43
CA LEU A 83 3.19 -24.35 9.85
C LEU A 83 3.50 -24.34 11.35
N MET A 84 2.96 -23.37 12.09
CA MET A 84 2.92 -23.39 13.56
C MET A 84 1.55 -23.94 13.98
N ASN A 85 1.52 -24.84 14.97
CA ASN A 85 0.28 -25.48 15.46
C ASN A 85 -0.70 -24.48 16.12
N THR A 86 -0.37 -23.19 16.12
CA THR A 86 -1.10 -22.06 16.68
C THR A 86 -0.98 -20.90 15.69
N LEU A 87 -2.11 -20.22 15.44
CA LEU A 87 -2.12 -18.96 14.72
C LEU A 87 -2.24 -17.80 15.70
N GLU A 88 -1.48 -16.74 15.47
CA GLU A 88 -1.46 -15.53 16.30
C GLU A 88 -2.08 -14.37 15.53
N VAL A 89 -3.06 -13.70 16.15
CA VAL A 89 -3.66 -12.47 15.64
C VAL A 89 -2.57 -11.42 15.49
N SER A 90 -2.50 -10.79 14.32
CA SER A 90 -1.54 -9.74 14.04
C SER A 90 -1.81 -8.51 14.91
N GLU A 91 -0.78 -8.03 15.58
CA GLU A 91 -0.80 -6.77 16.34
C GLU A 91 -0.09 -5.64 15.57
N ASN A 92 0.55 -5.98 14.43
CA ASN A 92 1.36 -5.05 13.64
C ASN A 92 0.59 -4.57 12.41
N PHE A 93 0.01 -3.37 12.51
CA PHE A 93 -0.71 -2.72 11.42
C PHE A 93 0.14 -1.74 10.61
N ASN A 94 1.46 -1.70 10.80
CA ASN A 94 2.38 -0.71 10.22
C ASN A 94 2.35 -0.58 8.68
N PHE A 95 1.77 -1.54 7.96
CA PHE A 95 1.63 -1.52 6.50
C PHE A 95 0.17 -1.33 6.02
N TYR A 96 -0.80 -1.26 6.93
CA TYR A 96 -2.23 -1.19 6.62
C TYR A 96 -2.95 -0.17 7.50
N SER A 97 -3.54 0.85 6.89
CA SER A 97 -4.55 1.67 7.57
C SER A 97 -5.75 0.80 7.95
N SER A 98 -6.52 1.26 8.93
CA SER A 98 -7.77 0.58 9.29
C SER A 98 -8.74 0.52 8.10
N SER A 99 -8.79 1.57 7.29
CA SER A 99 -9.55 1.66 6.04
C SER A 99 -9.11 0.62 4.99
N ASN A 100 -7.81 0.32 4.89
CA ASN A 100 -7.30 -0.68 3.94
C ASN A 100 -7.77 -2.09 4.32
N ILE A 101 -7.83 -2.41 5.61
CA ILE A 101 -8.27 -3.73 6.10
C ILE A 101 -9.76 -3.94 5.82
N GLU A 102 -10.55 -2.89 6.06
CA GLU A 102 -11.98 -2.89 5.74
C GLU A 102 -12.20 -3.05 4.24
N SER A 103 -11.47 -2.27 3.43
CA SER A 103 -11.49 -2.38 1.97
C SER A 103 -11.13 -3.78 1.49
N PHE A 104 -10.09 -4.40 2.05
CA PHE A 104 -9.69 -5.76 1.70
C PHE A 104 -10.75 -6.80 2.08
N SER A 105 -11.45 -6.59 3.20
CA SER A 105 -12.58 -7.45 3.58
C SER A 105 -13.74 -7.33 2.59
N GLN A 106 -14.00 -6.12 2.06
CA GLN A 106 -15.04 -5.89 1.05
C GLN A 106 -14.82 -6.71 -0.23
N LEU A 107 -13.58 -6.98 -0.63
CA LEU A 107 -13.28 -7.83 -1.79
C LEU A 107 -13.94 -9.22 -1.71
N PHE A 108 -14.09 -9.77 -0.50
CA PHE A 108 -14.67 -11.09 -0.28
C PHE A 108 -16.19 -11.09 -0.06
N ILE A 109 -16.73 -10.01 0.52
CA ILE A 109 -18.16 -9.95 0.90
C ILE A 109 -19.01 -9.12 -0.05
N SER A 110 -18.41 -8.22 -0.81
CA SER A 110 -19.14 -7.36 -1.74
C SER A 110 -19.67 -8.11 -2.97
N PRO A 111 -18.89 -9.00 -3.62
CA PRO A 111 -19.40 -9.78 -4.75
C PRO A 111 -20.63 -10.61 -4.35
N LYS A 112 -21.74 -10.39 -5.05
CA LYS A 112 -23.02 -11.06 -4.80
C LYS A 112 -23.57 -11.72 -6.07
N THR A 113 -23.93 -10.87 -7.03
CA THR A 113 -24.48 -11.30 -8.30
C THR A 113 -23.34 -11.48 -9.29
N LEU A 114 -23.20 -12.69 -9.84
CA LEU A 114 -22.25 -12.97 -10.91
C LEU A 114 -22.92 -12.78 -12.29
N GLU A 115 -22.41 -11.84 -13.07
CA GLU A 115 -22.77 -11.65 -14.47
C GLU A 115 -21.99 -12.63 -15.34
N SER A 116 -22.70 -13.51 -16.05
CA SER A 116 -22.08 -14.42 -17.03
C SER A 116 -21.47 -13.64 -18.17
N LEU A 117 -20.23 -13.97 -18.55
CA LEU A 117 -19.61 -13.47 -19.78
C LEU A 117 -19.95 -14.34 -21.01
N ASP A 118 -20.77 -15.39 -20.82
CA ASP A 118 -21.18 -16.36 -21.84
C ASP A 118 -20.00 -17.04 -22.58
N SER A 119 -18.84 -17.05 -21.93
CA SER A 119 -17.60 -17.64 -22.42
C SER A 119 -17.05 -18.68 -21.45
N LYS A 120 -16.36 -19.68 -22.00
CA LYS A 120 -15.65 -20.70 -21.22
C LYS A 120 -14.16 -20.57 -21.43
N GLN A 121 -13.41 -20.73 -20.36
CA GLN A 121 -11.96 -20.84 -20.42
C GLN A 121 -11.50 -22.21 -19.96
N THR A 122 -10.25 -22.52 -20.30
CA THR A 122 -9.57 -23.69 -19.77
C THR A 122 -8.24 -23.26 -19.20
N PHE A 123 -8.08 -23.45 -17.89
CA PHE A 123 -6.84 -23.18 -17.18
C PHE A 123 -6.30 -24.48 -16.60
N ASN A 124 -5.04 -24.81 -16.88
CA ASN A 124 -4.38 -26.02 -16.36
C ASN A 124 -5.21 -27.31 -16.54
N GLY A 125 -5.94 -27.42 -17.67
CA GLY A 125 -6.80 -28.57 -17.98
C GLY A 125 -8.17 -28.58 -17.31
N LYS A 126 -8.53 -27.54 -16.55
CA LYS A 126 -9.87 -27.36 -15.96
C LYS A 126 -10.66 -26.36 -16.76
N SER A 127 -11.81 -26.79 -17.28
CA SER A 127 -12.73 -25.89 -17.96
C SER A 127 -13.65 -25.20 -16.95
N CYS A 128 -13.85 -23.90 -17.11
CA CYS A 128 -14.69 -23.10 -16.22
C CYS A 128 -15.50 -22.08 -17.02
N GLN A 129 -16.65 -21.70 -16.47
CA GLN A 129 -17.48 -20.62 -16.99
C GLN A 129 -16.98 -19.30 -16.40
N GLU A 130 -16.93 -18.27 -17.25
CA GLU A 130 -16.45 -16.94 -16.87
C GLU A 130 -17.58 -16.04 -16.38
N TYR A 131 -17.28 -15.29 -15.33
CA TYR A 131 -18.19 -14.33 -14.71
C TYR A 131 -17.46 -13.06 -14.27
N MET A 132 -18.22 -12.00 -14.10
CA MET A 132 -17.79 -10.79 -13.40
C MET A 132 -18.77 -10.39 -12.30
N ALA A 133 -18.25 -9.73 -11.27
CA ALA A 133 -19.08 -9.01 -10.30
C ALA A 133 -18.47 -7.66 -9.99
N THR A 134 -19.31 -6.66 -9.79
CA THR A 134 -18.89 -5.32 -9.36
C THR A 134 -18.79 -5.28 -7.84
N ILE A 135 -17.78 -4.59 -7.32
CA ILE A 135 -17.64 -4.30 -5.90
C ILE A 135 -18.49 -3.07 -5.58
N GLU A 136 -19.55 -3.31 -4.81
CA GLU A 136 -20.48 -2.32 -4.28
C GLU A 136 -20.26 -2.13 -2.77
N GLY A 137 -20.47 -0.92 -2.25
CA GLY A 137 -20.33 -0.63 -0.82
C GLY A 137 -20.13 0.85 -0.51
N GLU A 138 -19.89 1.15 0.76
CA GLU A 138 -19.46 2.48 1.20
C GLU A 138 -17.92 2.49 1.33
N ALA A 139 -17.28 3.50 0.75
CA ALA A 139 -15.86 3.84 0.94
C ALA A 139 -14.88 2.64 0.99
N SER A 140 -14.66 1.99 -0.16
CA SER A 140 -13.51 1.09 -0.34
C SER A 140 -12.68 1.54 -1.52
N ASP A 141 -11.37 1.33 -1.48
CA ASP A 141 -10.47 1.59 -2.62
C ASP A 141 -10.86 0.77 -3.87
N PHE A 142 -11.63 -0.30 -3.67
CA PHE A 142 -12.11 -1.20 -4.71
C PHE A 142 -13.51 -0.84 -5.22
N LEU A 143 -14.12 0.24 -4.75
CA LEU A 143 -15.50 0.59 -5.11
C LEU A 143 -15.63 0.84 -6.62
N GLY A 144 -16.64 0.21 -7.24
CA GLY A 144 -16.87 0.31 -8.68
C GLY A 144 -15.89 -0.51 -9.53
N GLN A 145 -14.86 -1.11 -8.94
CA GLN A 145 -14.01 -2.07 -9.61
C GLN A 145 -14.76 -3.39 -9.79
N SER A 146 -14.31 -4.20 -10.75
CA SER A 146 -14.91 -5.51 -11.00
C SER A 146 -13.97 -6.64 -10.61
N VAL A 147 -14.53 -7.75 -10.17
CA VAL A 147 -13.82 -9.00 -9.88
C VAL A 147 -14.21 -10.01 -10.93
N TYR A 148 -13.21 -10.54 -11.62
CA TYR A 148 -13.33 -11.65 -12.55
C TYR A 148 -13.31 -12.98 -11.79
N PHE A 149 -14.18 -13.90 -12.19
CA PHE A 149 -14.25 -15.27 -11.69
C PHE A 149 -14.28 -16.26 -12.87
N CYS A 150 -13.53 -17.35 -12.76
CA CYS A 150 -13.71 -18.53 -13.59
C CYS A 150 -14.06 -19.72 -12.70
N ILE A 151 -15.29 -20.21 -12.80
CA ILE A 151 -15.85 -21.22 -11.90
C ILE A 151 -16.12 -22.52 -12.66
N ASP A 152 -15.55 -23.63 -12.18
CA ASP A 152 -15.95 -24.97 -12.60
C ASP A 152 -17.11 -25.43 -11.72
N GLU A 153 -18.33 -25.23 -12.23
CA GLU A 153 -19.59 -25.62 -11.56
C GLU A 153 -19.76 -27.15 -11.46
N SER A 154 -19.01 -27.92 -12.25
CA SER A 154 -19.10 -29.39 -12.30
C SER A 154 -18.18 -30.09 -11.30
N SER A 155 -17.21 -29.34 -10.73
CA SER A 155 -16.24 -29.88 -9.80
C SER A 155 -16.91 -30.46 -8.54
N PRO A 156 -16.51 -31.65 -8.08
CA PRO A 156 -16.97 -32.21 -6.81
C PRO A 156 -16.42 -31.45 -5.60
N TYR A 157 -15.39 -30.64 -5.79
CA TYR A 157 -14.86 -29.76 -4.77
C TYR A 157 -15.30 -28.33 -5.03
N LYS A 158 -15.91 -27.71 -4.03
CA LYS A 158 -16.46 -26.37 -4.14
C LYS A 158 -15.91 -25.46 -3.06
N ASN A 159 -15.40 -24.31 -3.43
CA ASN A 159 -14.76 -23.36 -2.53
C ASN A 159 -15.15 -21.90 -2.78
N VAL A 160 -15.94 -21.62 -3.83
CA VAL A 160 -16.42 -20.26 -4.13
C VAL A 160 -17.15 -19.66 -2.93
N GLN A 161 -18.19 -20.31 -2.42
CA GLN A 161 -18.95 -19.80 -1.27
C GLN A 161 -18.19 -19.81 0.05
N SER A 162 -17.07 -20.54 0.12
CA SER A 162 -16.20 -20.52 1.29
C SER A 162 -15.38 -19.23 1.35
N LEU A 163 -14.90 -18.78 0.18
CA LEU A 163 -14.08 -17.58 0.02
C LEU A 163 -14.92 -16.32 -0.20
N PHE A 164 -16.03 -16.44 -0.93
CA PHE A 164 -16.94 -15.38 -1.32
C PHE A 164 -18.36 -15.75 -0.88
N PRO A 165 -18.69 -15.63 0.42
CA PRO A 165 -19.90 -16.20 1.02
C PRO A 165 -21.21 -15.63 0.47
N ASN A 166 -21.17 -14.44 -0.13
CA ASN A 166 -22.34 -13.76 -0.66
C ASN A 166 -22.59 -14.04 -2.15
N VAL A 167 -21.66 -14.75 -2.81
CA VAL A 167 -21.82 -15.17 -4.21
C VAL A 167 -22.88 -16.27 -4.30
N ASP A 168 -23.85 -16.06 -5.19
CA ASP A 168 -24.98 -16.97 -5.41
C ASP A 168 -24.63 -18.23 -6.24
N LYS A 169 -23.37 -18.34 -6.65
CA LYS A 169 -22.81 -19.48 -7.37
C LYS A 169 -21.93 -20.36 -6.48
N ASP A 170 -21.97 -21.65 -6.77
CA ASP A 170 -21.21 -22.67 -6.05
C ASP A 170 -20.42 -23.51 -7.06
N GLY A 171 -19.17 -23.85 -6.72
CA GLY A 171 -18.24 -24.51 -7.63
C GLY A 171 -16.78 -24.37 -7.20
N LEU A 172 -15.88 -24.89 -8.02
CA LEU A 172 -14.44 -24.69 -7.84
C LEU A 172 -14.02 -23.36 -8.48
N LEU A 173 -13.41 -22.48 -7.69
CA LEU A 173 -12.75 -21.30 -8.21
C LEU A 173 -11.47 -21.73 -8.93
N VAL A 174 -11.49 -21.69 -10.26
CA VAL A 174 -10.37 -22.05 -11.12
C VAL A 174 -9.46 -20.85 -11.36
N ALA A 175 -10.02 -19.66 -11.51
CA ALA A 175 -9.27 -18.42 -11.63
C ALA A 175 -10.05 -17.24 -11.05
N PHE A 176 -9.34 -16.22 -10.55
CA PHE A 176 -9.94 -14.95 -10.14
C PHE A 176 -8.96 -13.79 -10.27
N GLY A 177 -9.46 -12.57 -10.41
CA GLY A 177 -8.61 -11.38 -10.53
C GLY A 177 -9.42 -10.09 -10.51
N MET A 178 -8.73 -8.96 -10.42
CA MET A 178 -9.35 -7.64 -10.50
C MET A 178 -9.40 -7.12 -11.94
N ASN A 179 -10.49 -6.45 -12.29
CA ASN A 179 -10.76 -5.65 -13.48
C ASN A 179 -10.70 -6.37 -14.84
N SER A 180 -10.05 -7.52 -14.98
CA SER A 180 -10.06 -8.27 -16.24
C SER A 180 -9.65 -9.74 -16.10
N SER A 181 -9.92 -10.52 -17.16
CA SER A 181 -9.43 -11.88 -17.37
C SER A 181 -8.01 -11.93 -17.97
N GLU A 182 -7.33 -10.80 -18.18
CA GLU A 182 -6.06 -10.76 -18.91
C GLU A 182 -4.87 -11.29 -18.11
N ASN A 183 -4.96 -11.22 -16.78
CA ASN A 183 -3.90 -11.67 -15.87
C ASN A 183 -4.42 -12.18 -14.51
N PRO A 184 -5.30 -13.20 -14.50
CA PRO A 184 -5.90 -13.69 -13.27
C PRO A 184 -4.91 -14.56 -12.49
N LEU A 185 -5.21 -14.71 -11.20
CA LEU A 185 -4.63 -15.75 -10.37
C LEU A 185 -5.31 -17.08 -10.69
N VAL A 186 -4.53 -18.03 -11.17
CA VAL A 186 -5.03 -19.32 -11.68
C VAL A 186 -4.68 -20.44 -10.70
N LEU A 187 -5.64 -21.34 -10.47
CA LEU A 187 -5.46 -22.54 -9.67
C LEU A 187 -4.37 -23.43 -10.31
N SER A 188 -3.22 -23.48 -9.66
CA SER A 188 -2.02 -24.18 -10.08
C SER A 188 -1.85 -25.54 -9.40
N SER A 189 -2.33 -25.69 -8.16
CA SER A 189 -2.28 -26.97 -7.46
C SER A 189 -3.37 -27.13 -6.41
N GLU A 190 -3.77 -28.40 -6.22
CA GLU A 190 -4.73 -28.84 -5.21
C GLU A 190 -4.13 -30.05 -4.47
N LYS A 191 -4.08 -29.99 -3.14
CA LYS A 191 -3.52 -31.08 -2.32
C LYS A 191 -4.41 -31.37 -1.12
N THR A 192 -4.54 -32.64 -0.78
CA THR A 192 -5.07 -33.06 0.53
C THR A 192 -3.98 -32.90 1.58
N ILE A 193 -4.33 -32.30 2.71
CA ILE A 193 -3.46 -32.07 3.86
C ILE A 193 -4.18 -32.48 5.15
N SER A 194 -3.46 -32.48 6.27
CA SER A 194 -4.05 -32.56 7.61
C SER A 194 -3.21 -31.66 8.52
N VAL A 195 -3.56 -30.37 8.51
CA VAL A 195 -2.91 -29.35 9.33
C VAL A 195 -3.89 -28.94 10.42
N LYS A 196 -3.51 -29.18 11.67
CA LYS A 196 -4.31 -28.79 12.83
C LYS A 196 -3.72 -27.56 13.47
N VAL A 197 -4.57 -26.57 13.71
CA VAL A 197 -4.21 -25.31 14.33
C VAL A 197 -5.13 -25.07 15.51
N ASP A 198 -4.57 -24.77 16.67
CA ASP A 198 -5.32 -24.22 17.79
C ASP A 198 -5.69 -22.77 17.45
N PHE A 199 -6.94 -22.52 17.05
CA PHE A 199 -7.44 -21.20 16.70
C PHE A 199 -8.96 -21.12 16.97
N ASP A 200 -9.33 -20.38 18.01
CA ASP A 200 -10.72 -20.06 18.30
C ASP A 200 -11.12 -18.82 17.52
N PHE A 201 -11.87 -18.98 16.44
CA PHE A 201 -12.18 -17.88 15.54
C PHE A 201 -12.92 -16.73 16.25
N GLU A 202 -13.96 -17.02 17.04
CA GLU A 202 -14.77 -15.99 17.69
C GLU A 202 -13.97 -15.23 18.75
N LYS A 203 -13.20 -15.94 19.58
CA LYS A 203 -12.34 -15.30 20.58
C LYS A 203 -11.26 -14.42 19.92
N ASN A 204 -10.66 -14.89 18.83
CA ASN A 204 -9.63 -14.13 18.13
C ASN A 204 -10.22 -12.96 17.32
N LEU A 205 -11.46 -13.07 16.84
CA LEU A 205 -12.17 -11.97 16.20
C LEU A 205 -12.41 -10.83 17.19
N GLU A 206 -12.82 -11.14 18.42
CA GLU A 206 -12.99 -10.14 19.49
C GLU A 206 -11.66 -9.44 19.81
N LYS A 207 -10.57 -10.22 19.96
CA LYS A 207 -9.22 -9.68 20.14
C LYS A 207 -8.84 -8.77 18.96
N PHE A 208 -9.01 -9.23 17.73
CA PHE A 208 -8.67 -8.49 16.52
C PHE A 208 -9.43 -7.17 16.42
N ASN A 209 -10.75 -7.18 16.65
CA ASN A 209 -11.57 -5.98 16.63
C ASN A 209 -11.14 -4.97 17.70
N THR A 210 -10.70 -5.44 18.87
CA THR A 210 -10.18 -4.57 19.93
C THR A 210 -8.90 -3.87 19.47
N ILE A 211 -7.94 -4.61 18.92
CA ILE A 211 -6.68 -4.03 18.42
C ILE A 211 -6.96 -3.06 17.27
N LEU A 212 -7.86 -3.42 16.35
CA LEU A 212 -8.24 -2.55 15.23
C LEU A 212 -8.88 -1.23 15.72
N ALA A 213 -9.71 -1.28 16.77
CA ALA A 213 -10.30 -0.08 17.35
C ALA A 213 -9.24 0.82 18.00
N ASP A 214 -8.30 0.23 18.76
CA ASP A 214 -7.18 0.96 19.35
C ASP A 214 -6.29 1.60 18.27
N TYR A 215 -6.04 0.87 17.17
CA TYR A 215 -5.30 1.39 16.03
C TYR A 215 -6.04 2.55 15.35
N LYS A 216 -7.36 2.44 15.14
CA LYS A 216 -8.18 3.55 14.63
C LYS A 216 -8.08 4.79 15.48
N ILE A 217 -8.14 4.65 16.81
CA ILE A 217 -7.99 5.79 17.72
C ILE A 217 -6.62 6.44 17.58
N LYS A 218 -5.55 5.63 17.46
CA LYS A 218 -4.19 6.14 17.24
C LYS A 218 -4.06 6.84 15.88
N GLU A 219 -4.54 6.20 14.81
CA GLU A 219 -4.57 6.75 13.44
C GLU A 219 -5.34 8.09 13.40
N ASP A 220 -6.54 8.14 13.98
CA ASP A 220 -7.33 9.36 14.11
C ASP A 220 -6.61 10.40 14.96
N SER A 221 -5.95 10.01 16.05
CA SER A 221 -5.19 10.96 16.88
C SER A 221 -4.02 11.58 16.09
N ILE A 222 -3.30 10.78 15.30
CA ILE A 222 -2.22 11.26 14.43
C ILE A 222 -2.77 12.19 13.34
N ASN A 223 -3.90 11.85 12.74
CA ASN A 223 -4.56 12.65 11.71
C ASN A 223 -5.17 13.96 12.27
N ASN A 224 -5.53 13.97 13.56
CA ASN A 224 -6.08 15.13 14.28
C ASN A 224 -5.04 15.97 15.02
N ILE A 225 -3.75 15.58 15.01
CA ILE A 225 -2.68 16.49 15.45
C ILE A 225 -2.61 17.61 14.41
N GLU A 226 -3.14 18.78 14.78
CA GLU A 226 -2.83 20.01 14.05
C GLU A 226 -1.32 20.24 14.14
N TRP A 227 -0.57 19.84 13.10
CA TRP A 227 0.84 20.19 12.94
C TRP A 227 0.97 21.72 12.86
N SER A 228 1.09 22.35 14.03
CA SER A 228 1.46 23.75 14.16
C SER A 228 2.95 23.83 13.84
N TYR A 229 3.31 24.64 12.83
CA TYR A 229 4.71 24.89 12.48
C TYR A 229 5.51 25.54 13.63
N GLU A 230 4.85 26.00 14.69
CA GLU A 230 5.45 26.64 15.87
C GLU A 230 5.95 25.63 16.92
N ASP A 231 5.40 24.41 16.97
CA ASP A 231 5.87 23.37 17.90
C ASP A 231 7.09 22.59 17.39
N LEU A 232 7.55 22.88 16.16
CA LEU A 232 8.79 22.33 15.59
C LEU A 232 10.05 23.12 15.99
N ASP A 233 9.92 24.17 16.80
CA ASP A 233 11.05 25.02 17.23
C ASP A 233 11.66 24.62 18.59
N SER A 234 11.46 23.36 19.03
CA SER A 234 12.33 22.79 20.05
C SER A 234 12.66 21.33 19.75
N ALA A 235 13.88 21.15 19.23
CA ALA A 235 14.61 19.89 19.07
C ALA A 235 14.18 18.99 17.89
N ALA A 236 15.08 18.85 16.92
CA ALA A 236 15.67 17.56 16.54
C ALA A 236 14.76 16.31 16.48
N TYR A 237 13.52 16.43 16.02
CA TYR A 237 12.58 15.31 15.93
C TYR A 237 11.89 15.30 14.56
N GLU A 238 12.60 14.87 13.52
CA GLU A 238 11.90 14.12 12.49
C GLU A 238 11.74 12.68 13.01
N PRO A 239 10.52 12.13 13.14
CA PRO A 239 10.27 10.81 13.73
C PRO A 239 10.85 9.62 12.94
N ASN A 240 11.54 9.86 11.82
CA ASN A 240 11.80 8.83 10.82
C ASN A 240 13.28 8.51 10.58
N PHE A 241 14.22 9.05 11.36
CA PHE A 241 15.65 8.75 11.15
C PHE A 241 16.05 7.30 11.47
N VAL A 242 15.22 6.56 12.21
CA VAL A 242 15.44 5.12 12.49
C VAL A 242 15.31 4.27 11.21
N TYR A 243 14.52 4.72 10.23
CA TYR A 243 14.29 4.00 8.97
C TYR A 243 15.51 3.99 8.02
N TYR A 244 16.56 4.78 8.31
CA TYR A 244 17.75 4.87 7.48
C TYR A 244 18.92 4.01 7.97
N THR A 245 18.72 3.14 8.96
CA THR A 245 19.77 2.20 9.33
C THR A 245 19.92 1.10 8.26
N PRO A 246 21.13 0.60 7.97
CA PRO A 246 21.37 -0.44 6.97
C PRO A 246 20.50 -1.70 7.15
N ILE A 247 20.14 -2.04 8.40
CA ILE A 247 19.24 -3.17 8.69
C ILE A 247 17.78 -2.88 8.31
N CYS A 248 17.34 -1.61 8.32
CA CYS A 248 15.97 -1.21 7.98
C CYS A 248 15.80 -0.77 6.53
N SER A 249 16.89 -0.40 5.87
CA SER A 249 16.96 -0.06 4.44
C SER A 249 17.31 -1.25 3.55
N TYR A 250 17.42 -2.46 4.12
CA TYR A 250 17.77 -3.70 3.41
C TYR A 250 16.77 -4.16 2.33
N TYR A 251 15.68 -3.41 2.12
CA TYR A 251 14.67 -3.71 1.11
C TYR A 251 15.13 -3.48 -0.33
N GLN A 252 16.34 -2.93 -0.55
CA GLN A 252 16.87 -2.68 -1.89
C GLN A 252 18.20 -3.40 -2.10
N ASP A 253 18.28 -4.06 -3.25
CA ASP A 253 19.45 -4.69 -3.88
C ASP A 253 19.65 -6.22 -3.68
N ASP A 254 19.18 -6.94 -4.70
CA ASP A 254 19.71 -8.20 -5.25
C ASP A 254 20.06 -9.34 -4.30
N LEU A 255 19.07 -10.18 -3.97
CA LEU A 255 19.36 -11.53 -3.45
C LEU A 255 18.47 -12.63 -4.01
N GLU A 256 19.01 -13.35 -4.99
CA GLU A 256 18.48 -14.60 -5.56
C GLU A 256 18.73 -15.82 -4.65
N SER A 257 18.40 -15.76 -3.35
CA SER A 257 18.64 -16.91 -2.44
C SER A 257 17.42 -17.36 -1.64
N LYS A 258 17.34 -18.67 -1.40
CA LYS A 258 16.34 -19.32 -0.52
C LYS A 258 16.37 -18.81 0.93
N THR A 259 17.45 -18.12 1.32
CA THR A 259 17.60 -17.56 2.67
C THR A 259 17.03 -16.15 2.83
N GLN A 260 16.74 -15.47 1.72
CA GLN A 260 16.29 -14.08 1.70
C GLN A 260 15.02 -13.83 2.54
N PRO A 261 13.95 -14.66 2.47
CA PRO A 261 12.75 -14.41 3.27
C PRO A 261 13.01 -14.45 4.78
N PHE A 262 14.01 -15.23 5.21
CA PHE A 262 14.39 -15.31 6.62
C PHE A 262 15.19 -14.07 7.05
N LEU A 263 16.04 -13.56 6.17
CA LEU A 263 16.82 -12.36 6.43
C LEU A 263 15.94 -11.11 6.49
N VAL A 264 14.98 -10.97 5.58
CA VAL A 264 13.97 -9.89 5.61
C VAL A 264 13.19 -9.95 6.91
N ARG A 265 12.71 -11.13 7.32
CA ARG A 265 11.98 -11.27 8.58
C ARG A 265 12.81 -10.87 9.80
N TYR A 266 14.07 -11.26 9.83
CA TYR A 266 15.00 -10.83 10.87
C TYR A 266 15.16 -9.30 10.89
N ALA A 267 15.37 -8.68 9.72
CA ALA A 267 15.52 -7.23 9.60
C ALA A 267 14.26 -6.49 10.09
N THR A 268 13.07 -6.84 9.61
CA THR A 268 11.79 -6.23 10.02
C THR A 268 11.57 -6.33 11.53
N GLU A 269 11.87 -7.49 12.12
CA GLU A 269 11.75 -7.74 13.55
C GLU A 269 12.64 -6.80 14.37
N ILE A 270 13.90 -6.59 13.95
CA ILE A 270 14.81 -5.68 14.66
C ILE A 270 14.43 -4.22 14.45
N CYS A 271 14.01 -3.84 13.24
CA CYS A 271 13.59 -2.47 12.94
C CYS A 271 12.40 -2.01 13.78
N GLY A 272 11.40 -2.87 13.96
CA GLY A 272 10.26 -2.55 14.84
C GLY A 272 10.63 -2.39 16.32
N MET A 273 11.80 -2.89 16.75
CA MET A 273 12.30 -2.67 18.11
C MET A 273 13.11 -1.36 18.24
N MET A 274 13.53 -0.78 17.11
CA MET A 274 14.30 0.46 17.09
C MET A 274 13.40 1.69 16.94
N THR A 275 12.09 1.51 16.68
CA THR A 275 11.12 2.60 16.56
C THR A 275 10.65 3.10 17.92
N ASP A 276 10.26 4.37 17.97
CA ASP A 276 9.39 4.93 18.99
C ASP A 276 7.93 4.73 18.53
N SER A 277 7.30 3.65 19.02
CA SER A 277 5.93 3.28 18.57
C SER A 277 4.83 4.15 19.15
N ASN A 278 5.14 4.96 20.16
CA ASN A 278 4.18 5.82 20.86
C ASN A 278 4.41 7.32 20.57
N TYR A 279 5.49 7.65 19.85
CA TYR A 279 5.91 8.99 19.44
C TYR A 279 6.17 9.95 20.62
N ASP A 280 6.57 9.43 21.78
CA ASP A 280 6.79 10.21 23.01
C ASP A 280 8.20 10.82 23.12
N GLY A 281 9.07 10.59 22.13
CA GLY A 281 10.45 11.09 22.21
C GLY A 281 11.44 10.08 22.79
N VAL A 282 10.97 8.92 23.25
CA VAL A 282 11.73 7.92 23.98
C VAL A 282 11.70 6.60 23.21
N GLU A 283 12.89 6.04 22.94
CA GLU A 283 12.99 4.71 22.36
C GLU A 283 12.27 3.67 23.25
N ASP A 284 11.38 2.86 22.67
CA ASP A 284 10.63 1.82 23.39
C ASP A 284 11.56 0.79 24.08
N TYR A 285 12.73 0.57 23.48
CA TYR A 285 13.74 -0.35 23.99
C TYR A 285 15.11 0.29 23.97
N ASP A 286 15.86 0.15 25.05
CA ASP A 286 17.24 0.60 25.10
C ASP A 286 18.14 -0.23 24.17
N LYS A 287 19.17 0.43 23.62
CA LYS A 287 20.13 -0.17 22.69
C LYS A 287 20.84 -1.43 23.23
N GLU A 288 21.03 -1.56 24.55
CA GLU A 288 21.66 -2.76 25.14
C GLU A 288 20.72 -3.96 25.11
N THR A 289 19.43 -3.73 25.38
CA THR A 289 18.36 -4.73 25.25
C THR A 289 18.23 -5.21 23.80
N ILE A 290 18.23 -4.28 22.85
CA ILE A 290 18.19 -4.63 21.41
C ILE A 290 19.44 -5.43 21.01
N ASP A 291 20.65 -5.03 21.41
CA ASP A 291 21.87 -5.79 21.08
C ASP A 291 21.84 -7.21 21.64
N LYS A 292 21.43 -7.40 22.90
CA LYS A 292 21.28 -8.74 23.49
C LYS A 292 20.30 -9.60 22.69
N TYR A 293 19.17 -9.02 22.29
CA TYR A 293 18.17 -9.69 21.48
C TYR A 293 18.74 -10.13 20.12
N VAL A 294 19.37 -9.20 19.40
CA VAL A 294 19.98 -9.44 18.10
C VAL A 294 21.05 -10.54 18.18
N GLN A 295 21.96 -10.47 19.15
CA GLN A 295 23.00 -11.49 19.35
C GLN A 295 22.42 -12.88 19.63
N SER A 296 21.29 -12.94 20.34
CA SER A 296 20.55 -14.18 20.55
C SER A 296 19.96 -14.71 19.24
N ARG A 297 19.30 -13.85 18.46
CA ARG A 297 18.66 -14.21 17.18
C ARG A 297 19.66 -14.66 16.12
N ILE A 298 20.80 -13.98 15.95
CA ILE A 298 21.90 -14.42 15.08
C ILE A 298 22.34 -15.85 15.42
N LYS A 299 22.32 -16.23 16.71
CA LYS A 299 22.72 -17.57 17.15
C LYS A 299 21.64 -18.62 16.94
N SER A 300 20.39 -18.32 17.32
CA SER A 300 19.29 -19.28 17.41
C SER A 300 18.52 -19.43 16.10
N TYR A 301 18.17 -18.33 15.44
CA TYR A 301 17.22 -18.33 14.33
C TYR A 301 17.65 -19.21 13.15
N PRO A 302 18.89 -19.10 12.61
CA PRO A 302 19.35 -20.02 11.57
C PRO A 302 19.46 -21.49 12.02
N LYS A 303 19.72 -21.75 13.31
CA LYS A 303 19.76 -23.13 13.83
C LYS A 303 18.37 -23.76 13.82
N ASP A 304 17.34 -22.99 14.15
CA ASP A 304 15.97 -23.48 14.20
C ASP A 304 15.42 -23.71 12.78
N LEU A 305 15.77 -22.85 11.82
CA LEU A 305 15.50 -23.09 10.39
C LEU A 305 16.15 -24.39 9.88
N LYS A 306 17.38 -24.69 10.32
CA LYS A 306 18.05 -25.96 10.00
C LYS A 306 17.38 -27.17 10.64
N LYS A 307 16.97 -27.09 11.91
CA LYS A 307 16.23 -28.19 12.58
C LYS A 307 14.91 -28.47 11.86
N ALA A 308 14.24 -27.43 11.38
CA ALA A 308 13.03 -27.51 10.57
C ALA A 308 13.30 -27.96 9.11
N LYS A 309 14.56 -28.24 8.75
CA LYS A 309 14.99 -28.64 7.39
C LYS A 309 14.63 -27.62 6.29
N LEU A 310 14.48 -26.34 6.67
CA LEU A 310 14.17 -25.26 5.73
C LEU A 310 15.43 -24.78 4.99
N ILE A 311 16.58 -24.81 5.67
CA ILE A 311 17.88 -24.43 5.13
C ILE A 311 18.95 -25.50 5.43
N SER A 312 19.96 -25.58 4.58
CA SER A 312 21.12 -26.45 4.68
C SER A 312 22.15 -25.94 5.68
N SER A 313 23.13 -26.78 6.02
CA SER A 313 24.24 -26.37 6.89
C SER A 313 25.10 -25.25 6.30
N LYS A 314 25.12 -25.12 4.96
CA LYS A 314 25.85 -24.05 4.26
C LYS A 314 25.09 -22.73 4.41
N GLU A 315 23.80 -22.74 4.10
CA GLU A 315 22.89 -21.59 4.23
C GLU A 315 22.79 -21.06 5.67
N VAL A 316 22.93 -21.91 6.69
CA VAL A 316 23.05 -21.46 8.10
C VAL A 316 24.24 -20.53 8.31
N LYS A 317 25.38 -20.81 7.68
CA LYS A 317 26.59 -19.99 7.86
C LYS A 317 26.45 -18.66 7.14
N GLU A 318 25.92 -18.69 5.92
CA GLU A 318 25.67 -17.50 5.09
C GLU A 318 24.68 -16.57 5.78
N LEU A 319 23.52 -17.08 6.20
CA LEU A 319 22.51 -16.28 6.89
C LEU A 319 23.04 -15.67 8.20
N LYS A 320 23.85 -16.42 8.96
CA LYS A 320 24.49 -15.88 10.18
C LYS A 320 25.47 -14.75 9.90
N ALA A 321 26.28 -14.90 8.85
CA ALA A 321 27.24 -13.88 8.47
C ALA A 321 26.50 -12.60 8.06
N GLU A 322 25.43 -12.74 7.28
CA GLU A 322 24.67 -11.62 6.77
C GLU A 322 23.86 -10.89 7.86
N MET A 323 23.14 -11.63 8.72
CA MET A 323 22.46 -11.06 9.89
C MET A 323 23.42 -10.28 10.79
N LYS A 324 24.65 -10.79 10.94
CA LYS A 324 25.71 -10.14 11.73
C LYS A 324 26.23 -8.89 11.02
N ARG A 325 26.50 -8.96 9.71
CA ARG A 325 26.94 -7.83 8.89
C ARG A 325 25.98 -6.65 9.02
N LEU A 326 24.68 -6.89 8.81
CA LEU A 326 23.64 -5.86 8.90
C LEU A 326 23.58 -5.22 10.29
N TRP A 327 23.68 -6.03 11.35
CA TRP A 327 23.67 -5.50 12.72
C TRP A 327 24.95 -4.74 13.09
N ASP A 328 26.11 -5.19 12.61
CA ASP A 328 27.35 -4.49 12.85
C ASP A 328 27.36 -3.14 12.10
N GLU A 329 26.86 -3.08 10.85
CA GLU A 329 26.71 -1.84 10.08
C GLU A 329 25.70 -0.87 10.70
N SER A 330 24.62 -1.37 11.31
CA SER A 330 23.63 -0.53 11.98
C SER A 330 24.14 0.09 13.29
N LYS A 331 25.22 -0.44 13.89
CA LYS A 331 25.82 0.13 15.11
C LYS A 331 26.61 1.40 14.86
N ASP A 332 27.26 1.47 13.69
CA ASP A 332 28.15 2.56 13.29
C ASP A 332 27.43 3.66 12.51
N TYR A 333 26.16 3.44 12.17
CA TYR A 333 25.34 4.43 11.50
C TYR A 333 25.07 5.64 12.41
N LYS A 334 25.76 6.75 12.13
CA LYS A 334 25.47 8.07 12.69
C LYS A 334 24.72 8.88 11.65
N THR A 335 23.55 9.38 11.99
CA THR A 335 22.95 10.49 11.25
C THR A 335 23.84 11.71 11.47
N THR A 336 24.69 12.05 10.50
CA THR A 336 25.36 13.35 10.50
C THR A 336 24.31 14.42 10.22
N LEU A 337 23.64 14.89 11.26
CA LEU A 337 23.27 16.29 11.34
C LEU A 337 24.58 17.03 11.65
N THR A 338 25.16 17.68 10.66
CA THR A 338 26.09 18.77 10.95
C THR A 338 25.35 19.77 11.81
N ASP A 339 25.83 19.93 13.03
CA ASP A 339 25.43 20.93 14.03
C ASP A 339 25.42 22.32 13.35
N THR A 340 24.29 22.76 12.81
CA THR A 340 24.14 24.09 12.21
C THR A 340 23.75 25.06 13.31
N SER A 341 24.66 25.29 14.25
CA SER A 341 24.56 26.33 15.29
C SER A 341 24.76 27.76 14.75
N ASP A 342 24.57 28.00 13.45
CA ASP A 342 24.78 29.29 12.78
C ASP A 342 23.48 29.89 12.21
N TYR A 343 22.31 29.31 12.52
CA TYR A 343 21.00 29.82 12.06
C TYR A 343 20.37 30.90 12.96
N ASP A 344 20.89 31.10 14.18
CA ASP A 344 20.34 32.07 15.15
C ASP A 344 20.60 33.55 14.78
N ALA A 345 21.51 33.83 13.85
CA ALA A 345 21.86 35.20 13.47
C ALA A 345 21.02 35.77 12.31
N ALA A 346 20.26 34.93 11.59
CA ALA A 346 19.53 35.35 10.38
C ALA A 346 18.00 35.44 10.56
N TYR A 347 17.44 34.85 11.62
CA TYR A 347 15.99 34.79 11.83
C TYR A 347 15.38 35.94 12.66
N ALA A 348 16.20 36.77 13.31
CA ALA A 348 15.72 37.95 14.04
C ALA A 348 15.23 39.12 13.14
N ALA A 349 15.18 38.93 11.81
CA ALA A 349 14.81 39.98 10.86
C ALA A 349 13.66 39.61 9.89
N VAL A 350 13.03 38.45 10.05
CA VAL A 350 11.84 38.07 9.26
C VAL A 350 10.74 37.54 10.17
N ASP A 351 10.60 38.18 11.32
CA ASP A 351 9.47 38.04 12.21
C ASP A 351 8.30 38.87 11.64
N SER A 352 7.59 38.30 10.65
CA SER A 352 6.18 38.56 10.30
C SER A 352 5.88 38.20 8.83
N ALA A 353 5.92 36.93 8.44
CA ALA A 353 5.08 36.42 7.36
C ALA A 353 5.19 34.90 7.24
N ALA A 354 4.04 34.24 7.23
CA ALA A 354 3.80 32.86 6.85
C ALA A 354 4.01 31.78 7.93
N ALA A 355 2.99 31.64 8.79
CA ALA A 355 2.63 30.36 9.37
C ALA A 355 1.82 29.49 8.37
N TYR A 356 2.38 28.32 8.04
CA TYR A 356 1.77 27.07 7.62
C TYR A 356 0.69 26.40 8.51
N ALA A 357 -0.48 26.98 8.83
CA ALA A 357 -1.58 26.20 9.42
C ALA A 357 -2.15 25.19 8.41
N TYR A 358 -2.87 24.16 8.89
CA TYR A 358 -3.79 23.33 8.09
C TYR A 358 -4.44 24.18 7.00
N GLU A 359 -4.62 23.66 5.78
CA GLU A 359 -5.31 24.40 4.72
C GLU A 359 -6.75 24.72 5.16
N GLU A 360 -6.95 25.82 5.90
CA GLU A 360 -7.81 26.87 5.40
C GLU A 360 -7.54 26.94 3.90
N ILE A 361 -8.58 26.85 3.08
CA ILE A 361 -8.48 27.27 1.69
C ILE A 361 -7.90 28.68 1.73
N ARG A 362 -6.57 28.78 1.58
CA ARG A 362 -5.91 30.07 1.61
C ARG A 362 -6.55 30.85 0.49
N PRO A 363 -7.01 32.09 0.74
CA PRO A 363 -7.49 32.91 -0.34
C PRO A 363 -6.48 32.84 -1.47
N TYR A 364 -6.94 32.57 -2.69
CA TYR A 364 -6.04 32.48 -3.83
C TYR A 364 -5.17 33.74 -3.89
N GLU A 365 -3.90 33.61 -3.51
CA GLU A 365 -2.93 34.69 -3.57
C GLU A 365 -2.19 34.62 -4.89
N SER A 366 -2.59 35.53 -5.76
CA SER A 366 -2.16 35.61 -7.15
C SER A 366 -0.72 36.11 -7.28
N SER A 367 0.25 35.21 -7.44
CA SER A 367 1.66 35.59 -7.63
C SER A 367 2.05 35.83 -9.10
N TYR A 368 1.16 35.50 -10.04
CA TYR A 368 1.48 35.54 -11.48
C TYR A 368 2.05 36.88 -11.98
N LYS A 369 1.70 38.02 -11.36
CA LYS A 369 2.23 39.33 -11.78
C LYS A 369 3.71 39.54 -11.45
N GLN A 370 4.26 38.72 -10.55
CA GLN A 370 5.62 38.82 -10.02
C GLN A 370 6.55 37.74 -10.60
N GLN A 371 6.01 36.74 -11.31
CA GLN A 371 6.81 35.67 -11.92
C GLN A 371 7.66 36.16 -13.10
N SER A 372 8.92 35.73 -13.11
CA SER A 372 9.84 35.87 -14.24
C SER A 372 9.48 34.87 -15.32
N ILE A 373 9.38 35.33 -16.57
CA ILE A 373 9.14 34.49 -17.75
C ILE A 373 10.47 34.01 -18.35
N LYS A 374 11.60 34.52 -17.86
CA LYS A 374 12.94 34.23 -18.39
C LYS A 374 13.57 32.95 -17.84
N ASP A 375 13.13 32.51 -16.66
CA ASP A 375 13.71 31.37 -15.94
C ASP A 375 12.77 30.16 -16.03
N MET A 376 12.36 29.84 -17.27
CA MET A 376 11.34 28.84 -17.56
C MET A 376 11.94 27.43 -17.51
N SER A 377 11.59 26.69 -16.47
CA SER A 377 11.74 25.24 -16.44
C SER A 377 10.40 24.64 -16.86
N LEU A 378 10.39 23.92 -18.00
CA LEU A 378 9.21 23.17 -18.43
C LEU A 378 9.38 21.71 -18.02
N ALA A 379 8.36 21.14 -17.40
CA ALA A 379 8.38 19.73 -17.04
C ALA A 379 8.46 18.82 -18.29
N ILE A 380 7.92 19.28 -19.43
CA ILE A 380 8.03 18.59 -20.73
C ILE A 380 9.46 18.41 -21.23
N ASP A 381 10.43 19.18 -20.74
CA ASP A 381 11.85 19.00 -21.13
C ASP A 381 12.47 17.75 -20.49
N TYR A 382 11.81 17.16 -19.49
CA TYR A 382 12.35 16.07 -18.67
C TYR A 382 11.58 14.75 -18.81
N VAL A 383 10.69 14.63 -19.80
CA VAL A 383 9.86 13.43 -20.01
C VAL A 383 10.54 12.38 -20.90
N ASP A 384 10.23 11.10 -20.66
CA ASP A 384 10.72 10.00 -21.52
C ASP A 384 9.98 9.95 -22.87
N SER A 385 10.66 9.43 -23.89
CA SER A 385 10.13 9.20 -25.24
C SER A 385 8.81 8.39 -25.28
N SER A 386 8.57 7.53 -24.29
CA SER A 386 7.32 6.77 -24.17
C SER A 386 6.12 7.65 -23.82
N MET A 387 6.33 8.72 -23.05
CA MET A 387 5.29 9.66 -22.62
C MET A 387 4.89 10.63 -23.73
N LEU A 388 5.79 10.88 -24.70
CA LEU A 388 5.50 11.72 -25.86
C LEU A 388 4.38 11.17 -26.75
N LYS A 389 4.02 9.88 -26.62
CA LYS A 389 2.90 9.26 -27.34
C LYS A 389 1.53 9.55 -26.72
N ALA A 390 1.49 10.03 -25.48
CA ALA A 390 0.27 10.26 -24.71
C ALA A 390 -0.15 11.74 -24.65
N ILE A 391 0.56 12.62 -25.36
CA ILE A 391 0.35 14.07 -25.38
C ILE A 391 0.07 14.56 -26.81
N PRO A 392 -0.51 15.76 -26.98
CA PRO A 392 -0.71 16.34 -28.31
C PRO A 392 0.58 16.47 -29.12
N ASP A 393 0.50 16.24 -30.44
CA ASP A 393 1.67 16.27 -31.34
C ASP A 393 2.48 17.56 -31.24
N TYR A 394 1.83 18.71 -31.03
CA TYR A 394 2.53 20.01 -30.90
C TYR A 394 3.44 20.09 -29.67
N CYS A 395 3.16 19.31 -28.61
CA CYS A 395 3.96 19.27 -27.38
C CYS A 395 5.28 18.53 -27.57
N THR A 396 5.37 17.63 -28.56
CA THR A 396 6.59 16.88 -28.85
C THR A 396 7.74 17.77 -29.35
N ASN A 397 7.43 18.98 -29.84
CA ASN A 397 8.43 19.94 -30.31
C ASN A 397 8.06 21.40 -29.98
N VAL A 398 7.60 21.66 -28.76
CA VAL A 398 7.09 22.99 -28.36
C VAL A 398 8.15 24.09 -28.49
N ARG A 399 9.43 23.81 -28.25
CA ARG A 399 10.53 24.80 -28.33
C ARG A 399 10.81 25.29 -29.75
N GLU A 400 10.72 24.39 -30.74
CA GLU A 400 10.97 24.74 -32.14
C GLU A 400 9.68 25.12 -32.88
N GLY A 401 8.51 24.71 -32.36
CA GLY A 401 7.20 24.97 -32.95
C GLY A 401 6.71 26.42 -32.83
N VAL A 402 7.27 27.21 -31.90
CA VAL A 402 6.88 28.61 -31.69
C VAL A 402 7.44 29.51 -32.81
N PRO A 403 6.60 30.30 -33.52
CA PRO A 403 7.04 31.20 -34.58
C PRO A 403 8.02 32.29 -34.10
N ASN A 404 8.84 32.80 -35.02
CA ASN A 404 9.63 34.00 -34.76
C ASN A 404 8.78 35.27 -34.99
N PHE A 405 8.90 36.20 -34.05
CA PHE A 405 8.24 37.49 -34.04
C PHE A 405 9.27 38.61 -34.12
N ASP A 406 8.89 39.76 -34.66
CA ASP A 406 9.75 40.94 -34.70
C ASP A 406 9.99 41.49 -33.28
N ASN A 407 9.01 41.29 -32.38
CA ASN A 407 9.19 41.48 -30.94
C ASN A 407 9.62 40.15 -30.27
N ALA A 408 10.89 40.07 -29.88
CA ALA A 408 11.48 38.88 -29.25
C ALA A 408 10.72 38.41 -27.98
N GLN A 409 10.11 39.35 -27.23
CA GLN A 409 9.35 39.03 -26.03
C GLN A 409 8.11 38.18 -26.34
N VAL A 410 7.49 38.32 -27.51
CA VAL A 410 6.31 37.53 -27.90
C VAL A 410 6.66 36.06 -28.03
N LYS A 411 7.84 35.75 -28.55
CA LYS A 411 8.31 34.37 -28.68
C LYS A 411 8.45 33.72 -27.31
N ASP A 412 9.10 34.38 -26.36
CA ASP A 412 9.30 33.86 -25.01
C ASP A 412 7.98 33.68 -24.26
N LEU A 413 7.06 34.65 -24.43
CA LEU A 413 5.72 34.58 -23.85
C LEU A 413 4.90 33.40 -24.39
N LEU A 414 4.98 33.17 -25.70
CA LEU A 414 4.24 32.13 -26.38
C LEU A 414 4.84 30.75 -26.12
N LEU A 415 6.17 30.65 -26.02
CA LEU A 415 6.86 29.44 -25.58
C LEU A 415 6.48 29.08 -24.14
N ASN A 416 6.46 30.07 -23.24
CA ASN A 416 6.01 29.83 -21.87
C ASN A 416 4.55 29.37 -21.84
N TYR A 417 3.69 30.01 -22.63
CA TYR A 417 2.28 29.63 -22.68
C TYR A 417 2.09 28.20 -23.17
N ALA A 418 2.62 27.86 -24.35
CA ALA A 418 2.47 26.54 -24.93
C ALA A 418 3.17 25.44 -24.11
N GLY A 419 4.37 25.73 -23.58
CA GLY A 419 5.11 24.80 -22.73
C GLY A 419 4.36 24.45 -21.46
N GLN A 420 3.77 25.46 -20.79
CA GLN A 420 2.98 25.22 -19.58
C GLN A 420 1.66 24.51 -19.86
N VAL A 421 1.06 24.67 -21.05
CA VAL A 421 -0.07 23.84 -21.49
C VAL A 421 0.38 22.38 -21.66
N CYS A 422 1.55 22.14 -22.25
CA CYS A 422 2.11 20.79 -22.38
C CYS A 422 2.45 20.15 -21.02
N ASP A 423 2.93 20.94 -20.05
CA ASP A 423 3.17 20.49 -18.68
C ASP A 423 1.87 19.97 -18.02
N LEU A 424 0.71 20.54 -18.34
CA LEU A 424 -0.57 20.04 -17.84
C LEU A 424 -0.91 18.66 -18.42
N TYR A 425 -0.68 18.41 -19.72
CA TYR A 425 -0.95 17.09 -20.32
C TYR A 425 -0.07 15.97 -19.74
N ILE A 426 1.15 16.28 -19.30
CA ILE A 426 2.03 15.28 -18.68
C ILE A 426 1.77 15.12 -17.17
N SER A 427 0.99 15.98 -16.54
CA SER A 427 0.72 15.91 -15.08
C SER A 427 0.03 14.61 -14.66
N GLU A 428 -0.68 13.95 -15.58
CA GLU A 428 -1.29 12.63 -15.37
C GLU A 428 -0.27 11.48 -15.41
N TYR A 429 0.92 11.71 -15.97
CA TYR A 429 1.92 10.69 -16.26
C TYR A 429 3.27 10.94 -15.56
N SER A 430 3.50 12.14 -15.03
CA SER A 430 4.75 12.58 -14.41
C SER A 430 4.48 13.38 -13.12
N GLY A 431 5.17 13.00 -12.04
CA GLY A 431 5.07 13.69 -10.74
C GLY A 431 5.80 15.04 -10.65
N ASN A 432 6.43 15.51 -11.73
CA ASN A 432 7.33 16.67 -11.72
C ASN A 432 6.65 18.00 -12.14
N VAL A 433 5.32 18.10 -12.08
CA VAL A 433 4.58 19.30 -12.51
C VAL A 433 4.13 20.12 -11.30
N TYR A 434 4.66 21.34 -11.16
CA TYR A 434 4.22 22.28 -10.12
C TYR A 434 2.92 23.01 -10.53
N MET A 435 1.77 22.40 -10.25
CA MET A 435 0.44 22.83 -10.73
C MET A 435 0.11 24.32 -10.50
N LYS A 436 0.34 24.84 -9.28
CA LYS A 436 0.07 26.27 -8.97
C LYS A 436 0.98 27.19 -9.78
N GLY A 437 2.26 26.85 -9.90
CA GLY A 437 3.23 27.62 -10.69
C GLY A 437 2.91 27.61 -12.17
N THR A 438 2.50 26.46 -12.71
CA THR A 438 2.04 26.30 -14.10
C THR A 438 0.83 27.17 -14.40
N ILE A 439 -0.18 27.16 -13.52
CA ILE A 439 -1.38 28.00 -13.68
C ILE A 439 -1.04 29.50 -13.62
N ASP A 440 -0.19 29.91 -12.67
CA ASP A 440 0.26 31.31 -12.58
C ASP A 440 1.08 31.72 -13.81
N ALA A 441 1.96 30.85 -14.31
CA ALA A 441 2.77 31.11 -15.50
C ALA A 441 1.91 31.26 -16.76
N LEU A 442 0.87 30.42 -16.91
CA LEU A 442 -0.13 30.55 -17.99
C LEU A 442 -0.85 31.90 -17.92
N ARG A 443 -1.33 32.28 -16.74
CA ARG A 443 -2.03 33.56 -16.51
C ARG A 443 -1.14 34.76 -16.80
N ARG A 444 0.14 34.69 -16.41
CA ARG A 444 1.13 35.73 -16.69
C ARG A 444 1.40 35.85 -18.19
N SER A 445 1.66 34.74 -18.87
CA SER A 445 1.87 34.73 -20.32
C SER A 445 0.68 35.33 -21.06
N MET A 446 -0.53 34.91 -20.72
CA MET A 446 -1.74 35.41 -21.38
C MET A 446 -1.95 36.91 -21.13
N LEU A 447 -1.70 37.40 -19.90
CA LEU A 447 -1.79 38.83 -19.60
C LEU A 447 -0.78 39.65 -20.43
N GLU A 448 0.48 39.23 -20.47
CA GLU A 448 1.53 39.97 -21.18
C GLU A 448 1.39 39.86 -22.71
N LEU A 449 0.90 38.73 -23.24
CA LEU A 449 0.49 38.61 -24.64
C LEU A 449 -0.64 39.58 -24.96
N HIS A 450 -1.66 39.67 -24.12
CA HIS A 450 -2.78 40.59 -24.32
C HIS A 450 -2.36 42.07 -24.29
N LYS A 451 -1.43 42.44 -23.40
CA LYS A 451 -0.84 43.80 -23.36
C LYS A 451 0.03 44.10 -24.58
N THR A 452 0.74 43.09 -25.08
CA THR A 452 1.66 43.24 -26.21
C THR A 452 0.91 43.28 -27.54
N TYR A 453 -0.19 42.53 -27.65
CA TYR A 453 -0.95 42.33 -28.88
C TYR A 453 -1.33 43.62 -29.62
N PRO A 454 -1.87 44.69 -28.98
CA PRO A 454 -2.22 45.93 -29.68
C PRO A 454 -1.04 46.56 -30.43
N ASN A 455 0.18 46.41 -29.88
CA ASN A 455 1.41 47.02 -30.37
C ASN A 455 2.12 46.18 -31.45
N LEU A 456 1.62 44.97 -31.75
CA LEU A 456 2.15 44.15 -32.82
C LEU A 456 1.73 44.65 -34.19
N ASN A 457 2.62 44.48 -35.17
CA ASN A 457 2.28 44.70 -36.57
C ASN A 457 1.27 43.65 -37.07
N ASN A 458 0.58 43.92 -38.18
CA ASN A 458 -0.47 43.04 -38.68
C ASN A 458 0.01 41.61 -38.99
N LYS A 459 1.28 41.46 -39.41
CA LYS A 459 1.88 40.16 -39.72
C LYS A 459 2.07 39.33 -38.45
N ASP A 460 2.59 39.92 -37.39
CA ASP A 460 2.82 39.24 -36.11
C ASP A 460 1.52 39.00 -35.33
N LYS A 461 0.51 39.88 -35.48
CA LYS A 461 -0.85 39.60 -34.99
C LYS A 461 -1.41 38.33 -35.63
N GLN A 462 -1.35 38.22 -36.95
CA GLN A 462 -1.83 37.03 -37.66
C GLN A 462 -1.08 35.78 -37.23
N LYS A 463 0.26 35.82 -37.16
CA LYS A 463 1.06 34.68 -36.69
C LYS A 463 0.69 34.22 -35.27
N LEU A 464 0.43 35.16 -34.36
CA LEU A 464 0.05 34.83 -32.99
C LEU A 464 -1.32 34.16 -32.95
N THR A 465 -2.32 34.73 -33.65
CA THR A 465 -3.65 34.14 -33.77
C THR A 465 -3.58 32.74 -34.38
N ASP A 466 -2.90 32.58 -35.52
CA ASP A 466 -2.75 31.29 -36.20
C ASP A 466 -2.04 30.23 -35.33
N TYR A 467 -1.15 30.64 -34.42
CA TYR A 467 -0.50 29.71 -33.50
C TYR A 467 -1.43 29.30 -32.36
N LEU A 468 -2.12 30.26 -31.74
CA LEU A 468 -3.08 29.96 -30.66
C LEU A 468 -4.24 29.09 -31.14
N ASP A 469 -4.75 29.33 -32.36
CA ASP A 469 -5.80 28.52 -32.99
C ASP A 469 -5.37 27.08 -33.30
N ARG A 470 -4.07 26.76 -33.24
CA ARG A 470 -3.52 25.40 -33.43
C ARG A 470 -3.16 24.69 -32.13
N LEU A 471 -3.23 25.39 -30.98
CA LEU A 471 -3.02 24.78 -29.67
C LEU A 471 -4.31 24.13 -29.12
N ASP A 472 -5.47 24.58 -29.62
CA ASP A 472 -6.79 23.96 -29.50
C ASP A 472 -6.95 22.87 -30.57
#